data_AF-R5KMM1-F1
#
_entry.id   AF-R5KMM1-F1
#
_cell.length_a   1.000
_cell.length_b   1.000
_cell.length_c   1.000
_cell.angle_alpha   90.00
_cell.angle_beta   90.00
_cell.angle_gamma   90.00
#
_symmetry.space_group_name_H-M   'P 1'
#
loop_
_entity.id
_entity.type
_entity.pdbx_description
1 polymer ?
#
loop_
_entity_poly.entity_id
_entity_poly.type
_entity_poly.pdbx_seq_one_letter_code
_entity_poly.pdbx_strand_id
1 'polypeptide(L)'
;MKEFLMSTTLPFWLVFIIVAAAFATTFLYMKSETKSRTLLFASAGCMLAATVLEIAIYAVLGGNSMWWCTSDEYGFWSKLVRLIPFALFIAMQILQVFFFKGAVEEHIGKELAIKSTFICLILTFPVALVLSIILGVAGVSNETLNVVVSIVFFALVLGGIGWALMRNVRTAGWRQGAAFTAFSVICVVAVCLAVFLFIVALIELFLQILTASVIVIAGIYAYSLMSKGQQVEQPKMMFRDKDGHLHVDSISRDNADKKIDERRENNK
;
A
#
# COMPACT_ATOMS: atom_id res chain seq x y z
N MET A 1 -8.20 24.25 -2.82
CA MET A 1 -8.85 23.00 -2.34
C MET A 1 -7.86 21.85 -2.22
N LYS A 2 -7.08 21.54 -3.27
CA LYS A 2 -6.01 20.53 -3.23
C LYS A 2 -5.00 20.76 -2.09
N GLU A 3 -4.56 22.00 -1.89
CA GLU A 3 -3.65 22.39 -0.81
C GLU A 3 -4.23 22.11 0.58
N PHE A 4 -5.50 22.43 0.83
CA PHE A 4 -6.16 22.14 2.11
C PHE A 4 -6.29 20.62 2.36
N LEU A 5 -6.61 19.85 1.32
CA LEU A 5 -6.72 18.39 1.42
C LEU A 5 -5.36 17.70 1.63
N MET A 6 -4.27 18.35 1.23
CA MET A 6 -2.89 17.89 1.45
C MET A 6 -2.21 18.53 2.67
N SER A 7 -2.78 19.57 3.27
CA SER A 7 -2.20 20.22 4.45
C SER A 7 -2.68 19.60 5.76
N THR A 8 -3.74 18.80 5.73
CA THR A 8 -4.32 18.18 6.93
C THR A 8 -4.93 16.81 6.65
N THR A 9 -4.85 15.91 7.62
CA THR A 9 -5.48 14.59 7.58
C THR A 9 -6.97 14.61 7.96
N LEU A 10 -7.50 15.79 8.36
CA LEU A 10 -8.89 15.99 8.77
C LEU A 10 -9.94 15.42 7.80
N PRO A 11 -9.85 15.61 6.46
CA PRO A 11 -10.83 15.07 5.52
C PRO A 11 -10.94 13.55 5.59
N PHE A 12 -9.81 12.84 5.76
CA PHE A 12 -9.78 11.38 5.83
C PHE A 12 -10.38 10.86 7.13
N TRP A 13 -10.06 11.50 8.27
CA TRP A 13 -10.68 11.18 9.56
C TRP A 13 -12.18 11.46 9.56
N LEU A 14 -12.63 12.50 8.85
CA LEU A 14 -14.05 12.79 8.69
C LEU A 14 -14.77 11.67 7.93
N VAL A 15 -14.23 11.15 6.83
CA VAL A 15 -14.80 9.96 6.16
C VAL A 15 -14.86 8.79 7.13
N PHE A 16 -13.78 8.54 7.88
CA PHE A 16 -13.70 7.44 8.83
C PHE A 16 -14.81 7.53 9.91
N ILE A 17 -15.01 8.72 10.48
CA ILE A 17 -16.06 8.95 11.48
C ILE A 17 -17.45 8.74 10.88
N ILE A 18 -17.71 9.19 9.65
CA ILE A 18 -19.00 8.98 8.99
C ILE A 18 -19.23 7.49 8.74
N VAL A 19 -18.23 6.74 8.28
CA VAL A 19 -18.34 5.27 8.11
C VAL A 19 -18.60 4.58 9.44
N ALA A 20 -17.89 4.97 10.50
CA ALA A 20 -18.12 4.43 11.84
C ALA A 20 -19.55 4.73 12.36
N ALA A 21 -20.05 5.95 12.17
CA ALA A 21 -21.40 6.33 12.53
C ALA A 21 -22.46 5.56 11.73
N ALA A 22 -22.20 5.35 10.44
CA ALA A 22 -23.05 4.57 9.56
C ALA A 22 -23.07 3.07 9.94
N PHE A 23 -21.93 2.53 10.37
CA PHE A 23 -21.85 1.18 10.92
C PHE A 23 -22.61 1.06 12.25
N ALA A 24 -22.39 2.01 13.17
CA ALA A 24 -23.07 2.05 14.47
C ALA A 24 -24.61 2.13 14.31
N THR A 25 -25.11 3.00 13.43
CA THR A 25 -26.55 3.11 13.16
C THR A 25 -27.14 1.84 12.54
N THR A 26 -26.41 1.17 11.65
CA THR A 26 -26.82 -0.14 11.09
C THR A 26 -26.88 -1.21 12.19
N PHE A 27 -25.87 -1.26 13.06
CA PHE A 27 -25.81 -2.21 14.16
C PHE A 27 -26.94 -1.97 15.17
N LEU A 28 -27.21 -0.70 15.51
CA LEU A 28 -28.33 -0.32 16.36
C LEU A 28 -29.67 -0.70 15.75
N TYR A 29 -29.85 -0.53 14.43
CA TYR A 29 -31.06 -0.99 13.72
C TYR A 29 -31.24 -2.50 13.84
N MET A 30 -30.18 -3.29 13.62
CA MET A 30 -30.25 -4.74 13.71
C MET A 30 -30.57 -5.23 15.12
N LYS A 31 -30.00 -4.58 16.16
CA LYS A 31 -30.21 -4.93 17.57
C LYS A 31 -31.56 -4.45 18.12
N SER A 32 -32.12 -3.38 17.58
CA SER A 32 -33.37 -2.81 18.07
C SER A 32 -34.55 -3.75 17.79
N GLU A 33 -35.34 -4.03 18.83
CA GLU A 33 -36.61 -4.76 18.70
C GLU A 33 -37.61 -3.96 17.86
N THR A 34 -37.59 -2.64 18.00
CA THR A 34 -38.36 -1.73 17.15
C THR A 34 -37.50 -1.31 15.96
N LYS A 35 -37.78 -1.90 14.79
CA LYS A 35 -37.05 -1.66 13.54
C LYS A 35 -37.36 -0.26 12.99
N SER A 36 -36.68 0.75 13.52
CA SER A 36 -36.88 2.15 13.16
C SER A 36 -36.40 2.45 11.74
N ARG A 37 -37.32 2.90 10.87
CA ARG A 37 -36.99 3.39 9.52
C ARG A 37 -35.96 4.52 9.55
N THR A 38 -36.01 5.38 10.57
CA THR A 38 -35.09 6.51 10.71
C THR A 38 -33.65 6.05 10.83
N LEU A 39 -33.38 4.95 11.56
CA LEU A 39 -32.03 4.40 11.69
C LEU A 39 -31.52 3.82 10.36
N LEU A 40 -32.39 3.16 9.60
CA LEU A 40 -32.03 2.61 8.29
C LEU A 40 -31.70 3.73 7.29
N PHE A 41 -32.52 4.78 7.23
CA PHE A 41 -32.26 5.94 6.37
C PHE A 41 -31.05 6.75 6.82
N ALA A 42 -30.83 6.90 8.13
CA ALA A 42 -29.63 7.56 8.66
C ALA A 42 -28.36 6.79 8.27
N SER A 43 -28.36 5.46 8.41
CA SER A 43 -27.25 4.62 7.94
C SER A 43 -27.00 4.79 6.44
N ALA A 44 -28.05 4.68 5.62
CA ALA A 44 -27.95 4.85 4.17
C ALA A 44 -27.39 6.24 3.79
N GLY A 45 -27.88 7.29 4.45
CA GLY A 45 -27.43 8.66 4.25
C GLY A 45 -25.95 8.84 4.60
N CYS A 46 -25.51 8.32 5.74
CA CYS A 46 -24.11 8.37 6.13
C CYS A 46 -23.20 7.55 5.19
N MET A 47 -23.64 6.37 4.74
CA MET A 47 -22.91 5.57 3.73
C MET A 47 -22.71 6.35 2.43
N LEU A 48 -23.77 6.98 1.92
CA LEU A 48 -23.69 7.80 0.71
C LEU A 48 -22.81 9.03 0.94
N ALA A 49 -22.94 9.71 2.08
CA ALA A 49 -22.12 10.88 2.40
C ALA A 49 -20.64 10.54 2.46
N ALA A 50 -20.27 9.45 3.14
CA ALA A 50 -18.89 8.95 3.17
C ALA A 50 -18.38 8.62 1.77
N THR A 51 -19.17 7.88 0.99
CA THR A 51 -18.82 7.48 -0.37
C THR A 51 -18.60 8.68 -1.30
N VAL A 52 -19.52 9.65 -1.28
CA VAL A 52 -19.41 10.85 -2.11
C VAL A 52 -18.18 11.65 -1.71
N LEU A 53 -17.90 11.79 -0.42
CA LEU A 53 -16.70 12.49 0.05
C LEU A 53 -15.42 11.76 -0.38
N GLU A 54 -15.38 10.43 -0.26
CA GLU A 54 -14.24 9.61 -0.68
C GLU A 54 -13.96 9.74 -2.18
N ILE A 55 -14.99 9.60 -3.01
CA ILE A 55 -14.88 9.78 -4.47
C ILE A 55 -14.45 11.21 -4.80
N ALA A 56 -14.98 12.22 -4.10
CA ALA A 56 -14.60 13.61 -4.31
C ALA A 56 -13.12 13.88 -3.92
N ILE A 57 -12.67 13.34 -2.80
CA ILE A 57 -11.26 13.43 -2.35
C ILE A 57 -10.36 12.78 -3.41
N TYR A 58 -10.71 11.58 -3.88
CA TYR A 58 -9.96 10.90 -4.94
C TYR A 58 -9.97 11.68 -6.26
N ALA A 59 -11.11 12.25 -6.67
CA ALA A 59 -11.21 13.04 -7.89
C ALA A 59 -10.34 14.32 -7.85
N VAL A 60 -10.19 14.95 -6.68
CA VAL A 60 -9.36 16.16 -6.51
C VAL A 60 -7.87 15.84 -6.34
N LEU A 61 -7.53 14.79 -5.58
CA LEU A 61 -6.14 14.44 -5.26
C LEU A 61 -5.50 13.47 -6.27
N GLY A 62 -6.31 12.69 -6.99
CA GLY A 62 -5.87 11.61 -7.86
C GLY A 62 -5.02 10.60 -7.10
N GLY A 63 -3.89 10.20 -7.70
CA GLY A 63 -2.91 9.32 -7.07
C GLY A 63 -2.28 9.86 -5.78
N ASN A 64 -2.40 11.16 -5.49
CA ASN A 64 -1.92 11.74 -4.24
C ASN A 64 -2.94 11.61 -3.08
N SER A 65 -4.08 10.96 -3.30
CA SER A 65 -5.05 10.66 -2.23
C SER A 65 -4.44 9.83 -1.10
N MET A 66 -3.34 9.11 -1.38
CA MET A 66 -2.59 8.31 -0.42
C MET A 66 -1.53 9.11 0.35
N TRP A 67 -1.33 10.39 0.05
CA TRP A 67 -0.29 11.22 0.71
C TRP A 67 -0.32 11.11 2.25
N TRP A 68 -1.51 11.04 2.85
CA TRP A 68 -1.65 10.95 4.30
C TRP A 68 -1.10 9.65 4.91
N CYS A 69 -0.98 8.57 4.12
CA CYS A 69 -0.44 7.28 4.56
C CYS A 69 0.91 6.93 3.92
N THR A 70 1.21 7.41 2.71
CA THR A 70 2.43 7.06 1.96
C THR A 70 3.34 8.23 1.59
N SER A 71 3.16 9.43 2.15
CA SER A 71 4.09 10.55 1.90
C SER A 71 5.56 10.17 2.10
N ASP A 72 6.43 10.70 1.24
CA ASP A 72 7.88 10.53 1.29
C ASP A 72 8.52 11.07 2.58
N GLU A 73 7.82 11.96 3.29
CA GLU A 73 8.23 12.47 4.61
C GLU A 73 8.16 11.39 5.71
N TYR A 74 7.42 10.31 5.47
CA TYR A 74 7.22 9.23 6.44
C TYR A 74 8.24 8.10 6.26
N GLY A 75 8.96 7.79 7.34
CA GLY A 75 9.76 6.56 7.42
C GLY A 75 8.89 5.29 7.40
N PHE A 76 9.51 4.15 7.13
CA PHE A 76 8.86 2.84 6.98
C PHE A 76 7.82 2.53 8.07
N TRP A 77 8.21 2.62 9.35
CA TRP A 77 7.34 2.32 10.49
C TRP A 77 6.15 3.27 10.59
N SER A 78 6.31 4.54 10.19
CA SER A 78 5.23 5.52 10.20
C SER A 78 4.19 5.19 9.12
N LYS A 79 4.64 4.83 7.91
CA LYS A 79 3.75 4.35 6.84
C LYS A 79 2.99 3.07 7.26
N LEU A 80 3.69 2.12 7.89
CA LEU A 80 3.09 0.87 8.39
C LEU A 80 1.97 1.13 9.41
N VAL A 81 2.22 1.97 10.41
CA VAL A 81 1.22 2.29 11.45
C VAL A 81 0.00 3.01 10.85
N ARG A 82 0.20 3.85 9.82
CA ARG A 82 -0.88 4.57 9.12
C ARG A 82 -1.68 3.68 8.16
N LEU A 83 -1.11 2.58 7.68
CA LEU A 83 -1.83 1.56 6.91
C LEU A 83 -2.86 0.79 7.76
N ILE A 84 -2.63 0.64 9.08
CA ILE A 84 -3.56 -0.05 9.98
C ILE A 84 -4.96 0.59 9.99
N PRO A 85 -5.14 1.90 10.27
CA PRO A 85 -6.46 2.52 10.21
C PRO A 85 -7.05 2.50 8.81
N PHE A 86 -6.22 2.50 7.75
CA PHE A 86 -6.72 2.36 6.38
C PHE A 86 -7.27 0.95 6.11
N ALA A 87 -6.56 -0.10 6.54
CA ALA A 87 -7.04 -1.48 6.45
C ALA A 87 -8.33 -1.67 7.25
N LEU A 88 -8.39 -1.11 8.46
CA LEU A 88 -9.58 -1.13 9.32
C LEU A 88 -10.76 -0.42 8.65
N PHE A 89 -10.52 0.73 8.00
CA PHE A 89 -11.52 1.46 7.26
C PHE A 89 -12.13 0.61 6.12
N ILE A 90 -11.29 -0.03 5.32
CA ILE A 90 -11.73 -0.92 4.23
C ILE A 90 -12.53 -2.10 4.78
N ALA A 91 -12.04 -2.73 5.86
CA ALA A 91 -12.75 -3.82 6.51
C ALA A 91 -14.14 -3.38 7.00
N MET A 92 -14.23 -2.20 7.62
CA MET A 92 -15.52 -1.62 8.04
C MET A 92 -16.43 -1.36 6.86
N GLN A 93 -15.95 -0.75 5.76
CA GLN A 93 -16.77 -0.49 4.58
C GLN A 93 -17.30 -1.80 3.96
N ILE A 94 -16.47 -2.83 3.82
CA ILE A 94 -16.88 -4.13 3.31
C ILE A 94 -17.98 -4.73 4.21
N LEU A 95 -17.72 -4.83 5.52
CA LEU A 95 -18.67 -5.36 6.49
C LEU A 95 -19.98 -4.57 6.47
N GLN A 96 -19.88 -3.25 6.38
CA GLN A 96 -21.02 -2.35 6.36
C GLN A 96 -21.94 -2.60 5.16
N VAL A 97 -21.39 -2.79 3.96
CA VAL A 97 -22.18 -3.11 2.77
C VAL A 97 -22.99 -4.39 2.97
N PHE A 98 -22.41 -5.41 3.60
CA PHE A 98 -23.13 -6.66 3.88
C PHE A 98 -24.14 -6.53 5.02
N PHE A 99 -23.81 -5.82 6.09
CA PHE A 99 -24.72 -5.61 7.23
C PHE A 99 -25.91 -4.74 6.84
N PHE A 100 -25.66 -3.67 6.07
CA PHE A 100 -26.71 -2.81 5.55
C PHE A 100 -27.62 -3.57 4.59
N LYS A 101 -27.06 -4.42 3.72
CA LYS A 101 -27.87 -5.34 2.92
C LYS A 101 -28.80 -6.16 3.82
N GLY A 102 -28.27 -6.83 4.84
CA GLY A 102 -29.08 -7.64 5.76
C GLY A 102 -30.19 -6.82 6.44
N ALA A 103 -29.87 -5.60 6.87
CA ALA A 103 -30.84 -4.67 7.46
C ALA A 103 -31.97 -4.28 6.48
N VAL A 104 -31.64 -4.06 5.20
CA VAL A 104 -32.63 -3.76 4.16
C VAL A 104 -33.46 -4.99 3.80
N GLU A 105 -32.85 -6.17 3.70
CA GLU A 105 -33.57 -7.43 3.44
C GLU A 105 -34.57 -7.73 4.56
N GLU A 106 -34.19 -7.51 5.83
CA GLU A 106 -35.08 -7.62 6.99
C GLU A 106 -36.21 -6.58 6.92
N HIS A 107 -35.93 -5.36 6.47
CA HIS A 107 -36.96 -4.31 6.33
C HIS A 107 -37.99 -4.61 5.23
N ILE A 108 -37.54 -5.15 4.10
CA ILE A 108 -38.35 -5.42 2.91
C ILE A 108 -38.97 -6.83 2.96
N GLY A 109 -38.39 -7.74 3.76
CA GLY A 109 -38.77 -9.14 3.84
C GLY A 109 -38.36 -9.95 2.60
N LYS A 110 -37.35 -9.51 1.85
CA LYS A 110 -36.95 -10.14 0.58
C LYS A 110 -35.45 -10.11 0.37
N GLU A 111 -34.92 -11.15 -0.29
CA GLU A 111 -33.49 -11.26 -0.58
C GLU A 111 -33.05 -10.41 -1.78
N LEU A 112 -31.98 -9.65 -1.60
CA LEU A 112 -31.39 -8.74 -2.58
C LEU A 112 -30.01 -9.23 -3.04
N ALA A 113 -29.70 -9.03 -4.31
CA ALA A 113 -28.43 -9.38 -4.91
C ALA A 113 -27.43 -8.23 -4.79
N ILE A 114 -26.38 -8.43 -3.98
CA ILE A 114 -25.21 -7.54 -3.91
C ILE A 114 -23.90 -8.27 -4.22
N LYS A 115 -23.83 -9.57 -3.89
CA LYS A 115 -22.63 -10.40 -4.07
C LYS A 115 -22.18 -10.43 -5.53
N SER A 116 -23.14 -10.49 -6.46
CA SER A 116 -22.87 -10.49 -7.90
C SER A 116 -22.22 -9.19 -8.36
N THR A 117 -22.69 -8.04 -7.87
CA THR A 117 -22.12 -6.72 -8.19
C THR A 117 -20.71 -6.59 -7.66
N PHE A 118 -20.48 -7.04 -6.41
CA PHE A 118 -19.17 -7.02 -5.77
C PHE A 118 -18.14 -7.87 -6.52
N ILE A 119 -18.49 -9.12 -6.83
CA ILE A 119 -17.61 -10.03 -7.58
C ILE A 119 -17.33 -9.47 -8.98
N CYS A 120 -18.35 -8.98 -9.68
CA CYS A 120 -18.18 -8.49 -11.04
C CYS A 120 -17.29 -7.24 -11.09
N LEU A 121 -17.51 -6.26 -10.20
CA LEU A 121 -16.69 -5.04 -10.15
C LEU A 121 -15.24 -5.32 -9.74
N ILE A 122 -15.02 -6.19 -8.74
CA ILE A 122 -13.66 -6.58 -8.34
C ILE A 122 -12.95 -7.34 -9.46
N LEU A 123 -13.64 -8.24 -10.15
CA LEU A 123 -13.06 -9.07 -11.21
C LEU A 123 -12.81 -8.29 -12.51
N THR A 124 -13.49 -7.15 -12.70
CA THR A 124 -13.36 -6.33 -13.91
C THR A 124 -11.91 -5.88 -14.13
N PHE A 125 -11.24 -5.38 -13.10
CA PHE A 125 -9.84 -4.91 -13.18
C PHE A 125 -8.82 -6.03 -13.52
N PRO A 126 -8.76 -7.17 -12.80
CA PRO A 126 -7.81 -8.24 -13.13
C PRO A 126 -8.11 -8.85 -14.51
N VAL A 127 -9.38 -8.97 -14.92
CA VAL A 127 -9.71 -9.45 -16.27
C VAL A 127 -9.22 -8.48 -17.34
N ALA A 128 -9.44 -7.18 -17.16
CA ALA A 128 -8.93 -6.16 -18.09
C ALA A 128 -7.39 -6.17 -18.15
N LEU A 129 -6.71 -6.37 -17.02
CA LEU A 129 -5.25 -6.45 -16.94
C LEU A 129 -4.71 -7.69 -17.66
N VAL A 130 -5.26 -8.88 -17.38
CA VAL A 130 -4.85 -10.14 -18.04
C VAL A 130 -5.07 -10.05 -19.54
N LEU A 131 -6.21 -9.51 -19.97
CA LEU A 131 -6.51 -9.29 -21.39
C LEU A 131 -5.49 -8.33 -22.04
N SER A 132 -5.13 -7.26 -21.35
CA SER A 132 -4.11 -6.30 -21.82
C SER A 132 -2.76 -6.98 -22.02
N ILE A 133 -2.34 -7.85 -21.09
CA ILE A 133 -1.08 -8.60 -21.20
C ILE A 133 -1.13 -9.57 -22.39
N ILE A 134 -2.20 -10.36 -22.52
CA ILE A 134 -2.33 -11.36 -23.59
C ILE A 134 -2.30 -10.70 -24.97
N LEU A 135 -3.09 -9.64 -25.17
CA LEU A 135 -3.15 -8.93 -26.46
C LEU A 135 -1.85 -8.16 -26.74
N GLY A 136 -1.20 -7.62 -25.71
CA GLY A 136 0.10 -6.98 -25.83
C GLY A 136 1.20 -7.96 -26.28
N VAL A 137 1.24 -9.16 -25.68
CA VAL A 137 2.18 -10.22 -26.08
C VAL A 137 1.88 -10.75 -27.49
N ALA A 138 0.61 -10.75 -27.91
CA ALA A 138 0.20 -11.13 -29.26
C ALA A 138 0.52 -10.08 -30.34
N GLY A 139 1.12 -8.93 -29.98
CA GLY A 139 1.53 -7.90 -30.93
C GLY A 139 0.40 -7.03 -31.45
N VAL A 140 -0.75 -6.97 -30.76
CA VAL A 140 -1.86 -6.07 -31.11
C VAL A 140 -1.43 -4.62 -30.89
N SER A 141 -1.81 -3.72 -31.82
CA SER A 141 -1.48 -2.29 -31.68
C SER A 141 -2.11 -1.69 -30.43
N ASN A 142 -1.39 -0.75 -29.79
CA ASN A 142 -1.83 -0.12 -28.54
C ASN A 142 -3.22 0.55 -28.65
N GLU A 143 -3.54 1.14 -29.82
CA GLU A 143 -4.85 1.74 -30.07
C GLU A 143 -5.96 0.69 -30.05
N THR A 144 -5.77 -0.43 -30.76
CA THR A 144 -6.75 -1.53 -30.80
C THR A 144 -6.88 -2.19 -29.43
N LEU A 145 -5.76 -2.41 -28.73
CA LEU A 145 -5.73 -2.95 -27.38
C LEU A 145 -6.57 -2.10 -26.43
N ASN A 146 -6.36 -0.78 -26.41
CA ASN A 146 -7.10 0.13 -25.53
C ASN A 146 -8.60 0.11 -25.82
N VAL A 147 -9.01 0.10 -27.09
CA VAL A 147 -10.43 0.03 -27.47
C VAL A 147 -11.04 -1.30 -27.00
N VAL A 148 -10.40 -2.43 -27.29
CA VAL A 148 -10.92 -3.77 -26.92
C VAL A 148 -11.01 -3.91 -25.40
N VAL A 149 -9.96 -3.56 -24.67
CA VAL A 149 -9.93 -3.63 -23.21
C VAL A 149 -10.99 -2.72 -22.60
N SER A 150 -11.19 -1.51 -23.14
CA SER A 150 -12.24 -0.59 -22.68
C SER A 150 -13.64 -1.16 -22.91
N ILE A 151 -13.91 -1.72 -24.10
CA ILE A 151 -15.21 -2.34 -24.40
C ILE A 151 -15.48 -3.50 -23.43
N VAL A 152 -14.52 -4.39 -23.22
CA VAL A 152 -14.67 -5.51 -22.29
C VAL A 152 -14.87 -5.02 -20.86
N PHE A 153 -14.11 -4.00 -20.44
CA PHE A 153 -14.26 -3.37 -19.13
C PHE A 153 -15.69 -2.84 -18.92
N PHE A 154 -16.19 -2.01 -19.84
CA PHE A 154 -17.55 -1.46 -19.74
C PHE A 154 -18.62 -2.55 -19.85
N ALA A 155 -18.43 -3.56 -20.70
CA ALA A 155 -19.37 -4.68 -20.81
C ALA A 155 -19.49 -5.47 -19.51
N LEU A 156 -18.38 -5.72 -18.81
CA LEU A 156 -18.38 -6.40 -17.51
C LEU A 156 -19.05 -5.53 -16.44
N VAL A 157 -18.69 -4.25 -16.35
CA VAL A 157 -19.30 -3.31 -15.39
C VAL A 157 -20.80 -3.20 -15.60
N LEU A 158 -21.23 -2.88 -16.83
CA LEU A 158 -22.64 -2.71 -17.16
C LEU A 158 -23.41 -4.03 -17.07
N GLY A 159 -22.79 -5.15 -17.45
CA GLY A 159 -23.37 -6.48 -17.31
C GLY A 159 -23.61 -6.85 -15.84
N GLY A 160 -22.64 -6.61 -14.97
CA GLY A 160 -22.75 -6.86 -13.53
C GLY A 160 -23.83 -5.99 -12.87
N ILE A 161 -23.84 -4.70 -13.18
CA ILE A 161 -24.86 -3.75 -12.68
C ILE A 161 -26.25 -4.13 -13.21
N GLY A 162 -26.38 -4.41 -14.51
CA GLY A 162 -27.63 -4.76 -15.16
C GLY A 162 -28.22 -6.07 -14.61
N TRP A 163 -27.37 -7.07 -14.38
CA TRP A 163 -27.79 -8.33 -13.77
C TRP A 163 -28.29 -8.14 -12.34
N ALA A 164 -27.57 -7.34 -11.53
CA ALA A 164 -28.00 -7.00 -10.18
C ALA A 164 -29.32 -6.22 -10.18
N LEU A 165 -29.47 -5.24 -11.07
CA LEU A 165 -30.68 -4.45 -11.24
C LEU A 165 -31.87 -5.36 -11.58
N MET A 166 -31.72 -6.21 -12.59
CA MET A 166 -32.76 -7.14 -13.02
C MET A 166 -33.23 -8.04 -11.88
N ARG A 167 -32.30 -8.60 -11.10
CA ARG A 167 -32.62 -9.48 -9.96
C ARG A 167 -33.30 -8.71 -8.83
N ASN A 168 -32.77 -7.54 -8.46
CA ASN A 168 -33.33 -6.72 -7.38
C ASN A 168 -34.71 -6.17 -7.71
N VAL A 169 -34.94 -5.73 -8.96
CA VAL A 169 -36.25 -5.27 -9.45
C VAL A 169 -37.26 -6.41 -9.47
N ARG A 170 -36.87 -7.61 -9.92
CA ARG A 170 -37.78 -8.77 -9.89
C ARG A 170 -38.18 -9.16 -8.48
N THR A 171 -37.28 -9.03 -7.52
CA THR A 171 -37.56 -9.39 -6.13
C THR A 171 -38.34 -8.29 -5.40
N ALA A 172 -37.82 -7.07 -5.31
CA ALA A 172 -38.38 -5.98 -4.51
C ALA A 172 -39.29 -5.01 -5.27
N GLY A 173 -39.47 -5.19 -6.58
CA GLY A 173 -40.19 -4.27 -7.45
C GLY A 173 -39.30 -3.13 -7.97
N TRP A 174 -39.77 -2.42 -8.99
CA TRP A 174 -38.97 -1.40 -9.70
C TRP A 174 -38.42 -0.31 -8.79
N ARG A 175 -39.25 0.29 -7.92
CA ARG A 175 -38.84 1.42 -7.07
C ARG A 175 -37.77 1.02 -6.05
N GLN A 176 -38.03 0.00 -5.24
CA GLN A 176 -37.13 -0.43 -4.18
C GLN A 176 -35.89 -1.16 -4.74
N GLY A 177 -36.09 -2.02 -5.75
CA GLY A 177 -35.01 -2.77 -6.40
C GLY A 177 -34.04 -1.87 -7.17
N ALA A 178 -34.53 -0.85 -7.88
CA ALA A 178 -33.65 0.10 -8.56
C ALA A 178 -32.90 1.00 -7.56
N ALA A 179 -33.57 1.51 -6.52
CA ALA A 179 -32.94 2.33 -5.50
C ALA A 179 -31.83 1.57 -4.76
N PHE A 180 -32.09 0.32 -4.35
CA PHE A 180 -31.08 -0.51 -3.70
C PHE A 180 -29.91 -0.81 -4.63
N THR A 181 -30.18 -1.12 -5.90
CA THR A 181 -29.11 -1.36 -6.88
C THR A 181 -28.23 -0.12 -7.04
N ALA A 182 -28.82 1.06 -7.28
CA ALA A 182 -28.08 2.31 -7.44
C ALA A 182 -27.22 2.62 -6.20
N PHE A 183 -27.82 2.50 -5.00
CA PHE A 183 -27.10 2.64 -3.73
C PHE A 183 -25.93 1.65 -3.63
N SER A 184 -26.18 0.37 -3.89
CA SER A 184 -25.18 -0.68 -3.77
C SER A 184 -24.01 -0.48 -4.74
N VAL A 185 -24.28 -0.03 -5.97
CA VAL A 185 -23.23 0.22 -6.98
C VAL A 185 -22.31 1.34 -6.51
N ILE A 186 -22.88 2.46 -6.04
CA ILE A 186 -22.11 3.60 -5.55
C ILE A 186 -21.19 3.16 -4.39
N CYS A 187 -21.75 2.47 -3.39
CA CYS A 187 -20.99 1.98 -2.24
C CYS A 187 -19.90 0.98 -2.67
N VAL A 188 -20.23 0.01 -3.53
CA VAL A 188 -19.25 -1.00 -3.98
C VAL A 188 -18.12 -0.36 -4.78
N VAL A 189 -18.40 0.63 -5.63
CA VAL A 189 -17.36 1.36 -6.37
C VAL A 189 -16.39 2.05 -5.41
N ALA A 190 -16.88 2.71 -4.36
CA ALA A 190 -16.01 3.30 -3.35
C ALA A 190 -15.17 2.26 -2.61
N VAL A 191 -15.74 1.12 -2.21
CA VAL A 191 -14.98 0.03 -1.60
C VAL A 191 -13.90 -0.49 -2.55
N CYS A 192 -14.21 -0.67 -3.84
CA CYS A 192 -13.22 -1.09 -4.84
C CYS A 192 -12.08 -0.07 -4.98
N LEU A 193 -12.40 1.23 -5.01
CA LEU A 193 -11.40 2.30 -5.03
C LEU A 193 -10.52 2.26 -3.77
N ALA A 194 -11.10 2.13 -2.58
CA ALA A 194 -10.37 2.05 -1.32
C ALA A 194 -9.41 0.85 -1.29
N VAL A 195 -9.90 -0.33 -1.69
CA VAL A 195 -9.09 -1.56 -1.82
C VAL A 195 -7.95 -1.37 -2.81
N PHE A 196 -8.22 -0.77 -3.97
CA PHE A 196 -7.21 -0.50 -4.97
C PHE A 196 -6.10 0.43 -4.44
N LEU A 197 -6.47 1.55 -3.81
CA LEU A 197 -5.52 2.47 -3.19
C LEU A 197 -4.70 1.79 -2.09
N PHE A 198 -5.32 0.91 -1.30
CA PHE A 198 -4.60 0.14 -0.29
C PHE A 198 -3.60 -0.85 -0.89
N ILE A 199 -3.95 -1.53 -1.97
CA ILE A 199 -3.01 -2.40 -2.70
C ILE A 199 -1.83 -1.58 -3.24
N VAL A 200 -2.09 -0.41 -3.83
CA VAL A 200 -1.02 0.47 -4.32
C VAL A 200 -0.11 0.92 -3.17
N ALA A 201 -0.68 1.30 -2.02
CA ALA A 201 0.10 1.67 -0.85
C ALA A 201 0.96 0.51 -0.29
N LEU A 202 0.47 -0.74 -0.35
CA LEU A 202 1.25 -1.92 0.01
C LEU A 202 2.40 -2.17 -0.96
N ILE A 203 2.17 -1.99 -2.28
CA ILE A 203 3.22 -2.12 -3.31
C ILE A 203 4.29 -1.04 -3.09
N GLU A 204 3.89 0.20 -2.82
CA GLU A 204 4.83 1.30 -2.55
C GLU A 204 5.71 1.00 -1.32
N LEU A 205 5.11 0.51 -0.24
CA LEU A 205 5.83 0.12 0.97
C LEU A 205 6.75 -1.09 0.72
N PHE A 206 6.33 -2.05 -0.09
CA PHE A 206 7.17 -3.18 -0.50
C PHE A 206 8.38 -2.72 -1.32
N LEU A 207 8.18 -1.83 -2.30
CA LEU A 207 9.26 -1.25 -3.10
C LEU A 207 10.23 -0.44 -2.22
N GLN A 208 9.72 0.31 -1.23
CA GLN A 208 10.56 1.05 -0.29
C GLN A 208 11.49 0.13 0.51
N ILE A 209 11.01 -1.03 0.99
CA ILE A 209 11.85 -2.03 1.66
C ILE A 209 12.92 -2.54 0.68
N LEU A 210 12.55 -2.84 -0.56
CA LEU A 210 13.47 -3.34 -1.58
C LEU A 210 14.59 -2.33 -1.83
N THR A 211 14.26 -1.05 -2.05
CA THR A 211 15.27 0.01 -2.23
C THR A 211 16.15 0.18 -1.00
N ALA A 212 15.57 0.18 0.21
CA ALA A 212 16.34 0.29 1.45
C ALA A 212 17.33 -0.87 1.62
N SER A 213 16.90 -2.11 1.33
CA SER A 213 17.77 -3.29 1.40
C SER A 213 18.93 -3.23 0.41
N VAL A 214 18.68 -2.77 -0.83
CA VAL A 214 19.74 -2.58 -1.84
C VAL A 214 20.77 -1.56 -1.36
N ILE A 215 20.32 -0.44 -0.77
CA ILE A 215 21.21 0.59 -0.22
C ILE A 215 22.07 0.04 0.92
N VAL A 216 21.48 -0.74 1.85
CA VAL A 216 22.23 -1.35 2.96
C VAL A 216 23.27 -2.33 2.45
N ILE A 217 22.91 -3.21 1.50
CA ILE A 217 23.85 -4.17 0.89
C ILE A 217 24.97 -3.44 0.16
N ALA A 218 24.64 -2.42 -0.64
CA ALA A 218 25.63 -1.60 -1.34
C ALA A 218 26.56 -0.87 -0.35
N GLY A 219 26.03 -0.36 0.76
CA GLY A 219 26.81 0.28 1.82
C GLY A 219 27.77 -0.69 2.53
N ILE A 220 27.32 -1.90 2.86
CA ILE A 220 28.17 -2.96 3.44
C ILE A 220 29.27 -3.34 2.45
N TYR A 221 28.93 -3.51 1.17
CA TYR A 221 29.90 -3.84 0.14
C TYR A 221 30.95 -2.74 -0.04
N ALA A 222 30.52 -1.47 -0.13
CA ALA A 222 31.40 -0.32 -0.22
C ALA A 222 32.30 -0.16 1.02
N TYR A 223 31.77 -0.36 2.22
CA TYR A 223 32.54 -0.39 3.46
C TYR A 223 33.59 -1.51 3.44
N SER A 224 33.20 -2.72 3.00
CA SER A 224 34.13 -3.86 2.91
C SER A 224 35.24 -3.65 1.87
N LEU A 225 34.96 -2.88 0.81
CA LEU A 225 35.94 -2.53 -0.21
C LEU A 225 36.91 -1.45 0.30
N MET A 226 36.39 -0.42 0.99
CA MET A 226 37.23 0.59 1.65
C MET A 226 38.08 -0.01 2.77
N SER A 227 37.55 -0.94 3.57
CA SER A 227 38.30 -1.61 4.63
C SER A 227 39.40 -2.53 4.08
N LYS A 228 39.23 -3.09 2.87
CA LYS A 228 40.29 -3.84 2.17
C LYS A 228 41.36 -2.93 1.56
N GLY A 229 41.02 -1.68 1.24
CA GLY A 229 41.95 -0.68 0.73
C GLY A 229 42.81 0.00 1.81
N GLN A 230 42.35 0.01 3.07
CA GLN A 230 43.13 0.47 4.23
C GLN A 230 43.98 -0.66 4.83
N GLN A 231 44.88 -1.26 4.05
CA GLN A 231 46.13 -1.73 4.64
C GLN A 231 47.03 -0.52 4.81
N VAL A 232 46.85 0.22 5.91
CA VAL A 232 47.90 1.13 6.39
C VAL A 232 49.05 0.21 6.78
N GLU A 233 50.10 0.13 5.96
CA GLU A 233 51.39 -0.41 6.38
C GLU A 233 51.75 0.31 7.68
N GLN A 234 51.61 -0.38 8.81
CA GLN A 234 52.15 0.15 10.04
C GLN A 234 53.65 0.34 9.83
N PRO A 235 54.23 1.50 10.20
CA PRO A 235 55.66 1.69 10.08
C PRO A 235 56.34 0.57 10.87
N LYS A 236 56.97 -0.37 10.15
CA LYS A 236 57.74 -1.44 10.78
C LYS A 236 58.78 -0.75 11.67
N MET A 237 58.71 -0.99 12.98
CA MET A 237 59.72 -0.51 13.91
C MET A 237 61.07 -1.09 13.47
N MET A 238 61.92 -0.25 12.89
CA MET A 238 63.25 -0.64 12.46
C MET A 238 64.23 -0.43 13.60
N PHE A 239 65.00 -1.47 13.91
CA PHE A 239 66.00 -1.50 14.97
C PHE A 239 67.34 -1.07 14.40
N ARG A 240 67.97 -0.05 15.01
CA ARG A 240 69.26 0.47 14.55
C ARG A 240 70.41 -0.21 15.29
N ASP A 241 71.42 -0.67 14.56
CA ASP A 241 72.65 -1.23 15.13
C ASP A 241 73.68 -0.14 15.51
N LYS A 242 74.79 -0.55 16.15
CA LYS A 242 75.87 0.34 16.64
C LYS A 242 76.61 1.13 15.56
N ASP A 243 76.59 0.66 14.31
CA ASP A 243 77.19 1.36 13.16
C ASP A 243 76.14 2.17 12.37
N GLY A 244 74.87 2.10 12.79
CA GLY A 244 73.78 2.93 12.32
C GLY A 244 72.91 2.32 11.22
N HIS A 245 73.08 1.04 10.87
CA HIS A 245 72.25 0.32 9.91
C HIS A 245 70.93 -0.13 10.55
N LEU A 246 69.88 -0.20 9.72
CA LEU A 246 68.50 -0.48 10.14
C LEU A 246 68.13 -1.93 9.85
N HIS A 247 67.52 -2.59 10.84
CA HIS A 247 67.10 -3.98 10.80
C HIS A 247 65.62 -4.12 11.09
N VAL A 248 64.96 -5.10 10.49
CA VAL A 248 63.50 -5.28 10.58
C VAL A 248 63.10 -5.95 11.90
N ASP A 249 64.01 -6.63 12.57
CA ASP A 249 63.82 -7.32 13.84
C ASP A 249 65.01 -7.12 14.80
N SER A 250 64.76 -7.27 16.10
CA SER A 250 65.78 -7.06 17.14
C SER A 250 66.89 -8.12 17.11
N ILE A 251 66.58 -9.34 16.63
CA ILE A 251 67.55 -10.45 16.55
C ILE A 251 68.62 -10.15 15.50
N SER A 252 68.24 -9.59 14.34
CA SER A 252 69.21 -9.20 13.32
C SER A 252 70.11 -8.05 13.77
N ARG A 253 69.54 -7.07 14.50
CA ARG A 253 70.33 -6.01 15.14
C ARG A 253 71.36 -6.60 16.12
N ASP A 254 70.93 -7.49 17.01
CA ASP A 254 71.81 -8.03 18.06
C ASP A 254 72.94 -8.89 17.48
N ASN A 255 72.66 -9.64 16.40
CA ASN A 255 73.68 -10.38 15.66
C ASN A 255 74.66 -9.45 14.92
N ALA A 256 74.18 -8.33 14.39
CA ALA A 256 75.02 -7.31 13.76
C ALA A 256 75.93 -6.64 14.79
N ASP A 257 75.37 -6.23 15.94
CA ASP A 257 76.12 -5.63 17.05
C ASP A 257 77.22 -6.56 17.56
N LYS A 258 76.93 -7.86 17.70
CA LYS A 258 77.94 -8.85 18.11
C LYS A 258 79.10 -8.94 17.13
N LYS A 259 78.83 -8.93 15.82
CA LYS A 259 79.88 -8.92 14.78
C LYS A 259 80.66 -7.60 14.71
N ILE A 260 80.06 -6.49 15.13
CA ILE A 260 80.75 -5.20 15.23
C ILE A 260 81.70 -5.21 16.42
N ASP A 261 81.24 -5.70 17.57
CA ASP A 261 82.05 -5.83 18.78
C ASP A 261 83.24 -6.78 18.55
N GLU A 262 83.03 -7.95 17.95
CA GLU A 262 84.11 -8.90 17.60
C GLU A 262 85.16 -8.28 16.67
N ARG A 263 84.74 -7.45 15.70
CA ARG A 263 85.68 -6.73 14.81
C ARG A 263 86.44 -5.62 15.54
N ARG A 264 85.82 -4.94 16.50
CA ARG A 264 86.48 -3.89 17.29
C ARG A 264 87.45 -4.47 18.32
N GLU A 265 87.16 -5.64 18.88
CA GLU A 265 88.08 -6.36 19.78
C GLU A 265 89.29 -6.92 19.02
N ASN A 266 89.10 -7.49 17.82
CA ASN A 266 90.21 -7.99 17.00
C ASN A 266 91.10 -6.87 16.41
N ASN A 267 90.62 -5.62 16.39
CA ASN A 267 91.37 -4.45 15.92
C ASN A 267 91.98 -3.61 17.05
N LYS A 268 91.90 -4.06 18.30
CA LYS A 268 92.63 -3.50 19.45
C LYS A 268 93.90 -4.28 19.71
#